data_AF-A0A9E4LYF4-F1
#
_entry.id   AF-A0A9E4LYF4-F1
#
_cell.length_a   1.000
_cell.length_b   1.000
_cell.length_c   1.000
_cell.angle_alpha   90.00
_cell.angle_beta   90.00
_cell.angle_gamma   90.00
#
_symmetry.space_group_name_H-M   'P 1'
#
loop_
_entity.id
_entity.type
_entity.pdbx_description
1 polymer ?
#
loop_
_entity_poly.entity_id
_entity_poly.type
_entity_poly.pdbx_seq_one_letter_code
_entity_poly.pdbx_strand_id
1 'polypeptide(L)'
;PRQRMIESLIFARVRELDLTRPVLIEAESSRIGTCHIPQGLWKVMHDAPQIHIDAAPSARVDFLMRDYPHLISQPERLDRLIDGMISRHGHEVTAQWRGYVEAEDWPRLVEALISQHYDPAYATTSGRKGGQPLARLTSDALDQDAIETLARQISAIFSKM
;
A
#
# COMPACT_ATOMS: atom_id res chain seq x y z
N PRO A 1 17.78 -6.31 -4.62
CA PRO A 1 18.93 -5.62 -3.95
C PRO A 1 19.25 -6.34 -2.64
N ARG A 2 20.50 -6.29 -2.15
CA ARG A 2 20.86 -6.88 -0.84
C ARG A 2 20.38 -5.97 0.29
N GLN A 3 20.00 -6.55 1.43
CA GLN A 3 19.50 -5.80 2.61
C GLN A 3 20.40 -4.61 2.98
N ARG A 4 21.70 -4.84 3.15
CA ARG A 4 22.68 -3.81 3.50
C ARG A 4 22.69 -2.61 2.54
N MET A 5 22.46 -2.85 1.24
CA MET A 5 22.41 -1.77 0.25
C MET A 5 21.18 -0.90 0.46
N ILE A 6 20.01 -1.50 0.68
CA ILE A 6 18.77 -0.77 0.98
C ILE A 6 18.94 0.08 2.25
N GLU A 7 19.48 -0.50 3.32
CA GLU A 7 19.70 0.22 4.58
C GLU A 7 20.65 1.41 4.40
N SER A 8 21.73 1.23 3.64
CA SER A 8 22.69 2.29 3.35
C SER A 8 22.06 3.43 2.54
N LEU A 9 21.22 3.10 1.55
CA LEU A 9 20.49 4.07 0.74
C LEU A 9 19.45 4.84 1.56
N ILE A 10 18.68 4.15 2.40
CA ILE A 10 17.72 4.78 3.32
C ILE A 10 18.46 5.75 4.24
N PHE A 11 19.55 5.31 4.86
CA PHE A 11 20.35 6.16 5.75
C PHE A 11 20.87 7.40 5.03
N ALA A 12 21.42 7.26 3.81
CA ALA A 12 21.89 8.38 3.03
C ALA A 12 20.76 9.40 2.75
N ARG A 13 19.58 8.93 2.32
CA ARG A 13 18.45 9.82 2.02
C ARG A 13 17.86 10.47 3.26
N VAL A 14 17.76 9.77 4.37
CA VAL A 14 17.27 10.33 5.64
C VAL A 14 18.18 11.45 6.14
N ARG A 15 19.50 11.34 5.94
CA ARG A 15 20.46 12.40 6.33
C ARG A 15 20.36 13.68 5.51
N GLU A 16 19.77 13.60 4.32
CA GLU A 16 19.56 14.74 3.43
C GLU A 16 18.23 15.46 3.69
N LEU A 17 17.38 14.93 4.59
CA LEU A 17 16.09 15.53 4.90
C LEU A 17 16.26 16.83 5.68
N ASP A 18 15.56 17.87 5.23
CA ASP A 18 15.38 19.10 5.96
C ASP A 18 14.32 18.91 7.06
N LEU A 19 14.78 18.73 8.30
CA LEU A 19 13.92 18.51 9.46
C LEU A 19 13.18 19.77 9.92
N THR A 20 13.36 20.92 9.28
CA THR A 20 12.51 22.11 9.49
C THR A 20 11.19 22.01 8.74
N ARG A 21 11.05 21.01 7.86
CA ARG A 21 9.83 20.73 7.09
C ARG A 21 9.22 19.39 7.52
N PRO A 22 7.89 19.22 7.42
CA PRO A 22 7.26 17.93 7.63
C PRO A 22 7.84 16.87 6.70
N VAL A 23 8.20 15.71 7.26
CA VAL A 23 8.62 14.53 6.51
C VAL A 23 7.45 13.56 6.46
N LEU A 24 6.99 13.27 5.25
CA LEU A 24 5.98 12.26 5.00
C LEU A 24 6.65 10.93 4.64
N ILE A 25 6.09 9.85 5.17
CA ILE A 25 6.49 8.49 4.83
C ILE A 25 5.24 7.66 4.63
N GLU A 26 5.24 6.84 3.58
CA GLU A 26 4.15 5.91 3.31
C GLU A 26 4.07 4.86 4.43
N ALA A 27 2.85 4.48 4.79
CA ALA A 27 2.56 3.48 5.83
C ALA A 27 2.84 2.04 5.33
N GLU A 28 4.08 1.81 4.90
CA GLU A 28 4.53 0.56 4.32
C GLU A 28 4.77 -0.51 5.40
N SER A 29 4.63 -1.77 5.00
CA SER A 29 4.96 -2.92 5.84
C SER A 29 6.43 -2.93 6.25
N SER A 30 6.75 -3.59 7.36
CA SER A 30 8.15 -3.79 7.78
C SER A 30 8.99 -4.56 6.75
N ARG A 31 8.35 -5.26 5.81
CA ARG A 31 9.00 -6.08 4.78
C ARG A 31 8.43 -5.81 3.38
N ILE A 32 9.32 -5.51 2.44
CA ILE A 32 9.02 -5.30 1.01
C ILE A 32 9.78 -6.36 0.21
N GLY A 33 9.06 -7.35 -0.31
CA GLY A 33 9.66 -8.54 -0.93
C GLY A 33 10.60 -9.25 0.05
N THR A 34 11.90 -9.24 -0.25
CA THR A 34 12.95 -9.82 0.62
C THR A 34 13.68 -8.80 1.47
N CYS A 35 13.35 -7.51 1.35
CA CYS A 35 14.02 -6.42 2.06
C CYS A 35 13.18 -6.01 3.28
N HIS A 36 13.85 -5.55 4.34
CA HIS A 36 13.20 -5.05 5.56
C HIS A 36 13.51 -3.58 5.76
N ILE A 37 12.52 -2.84 6.26
CA ILE A 37 12.72 -1.47 6.74
C ILE A 37 13.63 -1.54 7.98
N PRO A 38 14.67 -0.69 8.11
CA PRO A 38 15.50 -0.64 9.30
C PRO A 38 14.67 -0.49 10.56
N GLN A 39 14.91 -1.32 11.58
CA GLN A 39 14.06 -1.42 12.77
C GLN A 39 13.87 -0.06 13.48
N GLY A 40 14.92 0.77 13.57
CA GLY A 40 14.84 2.10 14.17
C GLY A 40 13.88 3.03 13.41
N LEU A 41 13.94 3.02 12.08
CA LEU A 41 13.02 3.79 11.24
C LEU A 41 11.60 3.24 11.35
N TRP A 42 11.43 1.91 11.29
CA TRP A 42 10.13 1.28 11.37
C TRP A 42 9.41 1.60 12.69
N LYS A 43 10.13 1.64 13.81
CA LYS A 43 9.57 2.07 15.10
C LYS A 43 9.04 3.51 15.04
N VAL A 44 9.81 4.44 14.48
CA VAL A 44 9.39 5.84 14.33
C VAL A 44 8.20 5.96 13.38
N MET A 45 8.21 5.26 12.25
CA MET A 45 7.07 5.19 11.32
C MET A 45 5.81 4.68 12.02
N HIS A 46 5.96 3.65 12.84
CA HIS A 46 4.85 3.09 13.59
C HIS A 46 4.29 4.10 14.62
N ASP A 47 5.15 4.89 15.26
CA ASP A 47 4.81 5.89 16.28
C ASP A 47 4.39 7.26 15.75
N ALA A 48 4.58 7.51 14.45
CA ALA A 48 4.23 8.77 13.82
C ALA A 48 2.70 9.00 13.76
N PRO A 49 2.24 10.26 13.81
CA PRO A 49 0.87 10.60 13.48
C PRO A 49 0.51 10.18 12.06
N GLN A 50 -0.73 9.72 11.86
CA GLN A 50 -1.18 9.16 10.59
C GLN A 50 -2.15 10.08 9.86
N ILE A 51 -2.07 10.10 8.54
CA ILE A 51 -3.12 10.65 7.66
C ILE A 51 -3.70 9.46 6.92
N HIS A 52 -5.03 9.31 6.95
CA HIS A 52 -5.72 8.22 6.25
C HIS A 52 -6.31 8.74 4.93
N ILE A 53 -6.13 7.97 3.86
CA ILE A 53 -6.74 8.24 2.55
C ILE A 53 -7.67 7.07 2.25
N ASP A 54 -8.97 7.34 2.31
CA ASP A 54 -10.02 6.38 2.02
C ASP A 54 -10.47 6.58 0.56
N ALA A 55 -9.92 5.76 -0.35
CA ALA A 55 -10.33 5.77 -1.75
C ALA A 55 -11.46 4.77 -2.03
N ALA A 56 -12.41 5.14 -2.89
CA ALA A 56 -13.50 4.26 -3.29
C ALA A 56 -12.94 2.93 -3.89
N PRO A 57 -13.61 1.78 -3.66
CA PRO A 57 -13.15 0.49 -4.19
C PRO A 57 -12.89 0.51 -5.71
N SER A 58 -13.80 1.09 -6.49
CA SER A 58 -13.64 1.23 -7.95
C SER A 58 -12.41 2.06 -8.31
N ALA A 59 -12.19 3.19 -7.63
CA ALA A 59 -11.02 4.04 -7.86
C ALA A 59 -9.70 3.31 -7.61
N ARG A 60 -9.66 2.46 -6.58
CA ARG A 60 -8.49 1.62 -6.28
C ARG A 60 -8.24 0.57 -7.36
N VAL A 61 -9.30 -0.07 -7.85
CA VAL A 61 -9.21 -1.03 -8.97
C VAL A 61 -8.70 -0.34 -10.22
N ASP A 62 -9.32 0.77 -10.63
CA ASP A 62 -8.96 1.53 -11.84
C ASP A 62 -7.50 2.01 -11.77
N PHE A 63 -7.07 2.50 -10.61
CA PHE A 63 -5.68 2.89 -10.36
C PHE A 63 -4.72 1.72 -10.57
N LEU A 64 -4.96 0.58 -9.92
CA LEU A 64 -4.06 -0.57 -10.00
C LEU A 64 -4.03 -1.18 -11.41
N MET A 65 -5.16 -1.22 -12.10
CA MET A 65 -5.24 -1.68 -13.49
C MET A 65 -4.38 -0.83 -14.43
N ARG A 66 -4.33 0.49 -14.20
CA ARG A 66 -3.53 1.43 -14.99
C ARG A 66 -2.05 1.39 -14.64
N ASP A 67 -1.71 1.37 -13.36
CA ASP A 67 -0.32 1.54 -12.88
C ASP A 67 0.46 0.23 -12.78
N TYR A 68 -0.23 -0.92 -12.77
CA TYR A 68 0.38 -2.25 -12.69
C TYR A 68 0.04 -3.19 -13.87
N PRO A 69 0.11 -2.73 -15.13
CA PRO A 69 -0.25 -3.57 -16.29
C PRO A 69 0.67 -4.80 -16.42
N HIS A 70 1.89 -4.71 -15.86
CA HIS A 70 2.85 -5.81 -15.88
C HIS A 70 2.43 -7.01 -15.03
N LEU A 71 1.62 -6.82 -13.98
CA LEU A 71 1.09 -7.92 -13.16
C LEU A 71 0.10 -8.79 -13.94
N ILE A 72 -0.62 -8.18 -14.86
CA ILE A 72 -1.59 -8.82 -15.75
C ILE A 72 -0.89 -9.52 -16.91
N SER A 73 0.21 -8.94 -17.41
CA SER A 73 0.94 -9.47 -18.58
C SER A 73 1.72 -10.78 -18.34
N GLN A 74 1.74 -11.32 -17.11
CA GLN A 74 2.56 -12.49 -16.74
C GLN A 74 1.77 -13.53 -15.90
N PRO A 75 0.80 -14.23 -16.49
CA PRO A 75 -0.10 -15.15 -15.77
C PRO A 75 0.63 -16.22 -14.94
N GLU A 76 1.71 -16.80 -15.46
CA GLU A 76 2.50 -17.84 -14.75
C GLU A 76 3.15 -17.35 -13.43
N ARG A 77 3.38 -16.04 -13.30
CA ARG A 77 3.88 -15.46 -12.04
C ARG A 77 2.74 -15.26 -11.05
N LEU A 78 1.55 -14.94 -11.56
CA LEU A 78 0.36 -14.72 -10.77
C LEU A 78 -0.12 -16.03 -10.12
N ASP A 79 -0.08 -17.15 -10.85
CA ASP A 79 -0.40 -18.46 -10.29
C ASP A 79 0.49 -18.81 -9.09
N ARG A 80 1.80 -18.58 -9.22
CA ARG A 80 2.74 -18.79 -8.12
C ARG A 80 2.49 -17.87 -6.92
N LEU A 81 2.03 -16.65 -7.18
CA LEU A 81 1.65 -15.72 -6.10
C LEU A 81 0.39 -16.22 -5.39
N ILE A 82 -0.62 -16.67 -6.14
CA ILE A 82 -1.86 -17.24 -5.59
C ILE A 82 -1.56 -18.51 -4.78
N ASP A 83 -0.67 -19.38 -5.25
CA ASP A 83 -0.22 -20.58 -4.52
C ASP A 83 0.35 -20.24 -3.15
N GLY A 84 1.20 -19.21 -3.09
CA GLY A 84 1.76 -18.71 -1.84
C GLY A 84 0.72 -18.22 -0.84
N MET A 85 -0.49 -17.89 -1.31
CA MET A 85 -1.58 -17.35 -0.50
C MET A 85 -2.55 -18.41 0.03
N ILE A 86 -2.48 -19.67 -0.45
CA ILE A 86 -3.35 -20.78 0.00
C ILE A 86 -3.29 -20.96 1.51
N SER A 87 -2.11 -20.88 2.11
CA SER A 87 -1.93 -21.06 3.56
C SER A 87 -2.71 -20.04 4.40
N ARG A 88 -2.95 -18.84 3.85
CA ARG A 88 -3.64 -17.75 4.54
C ARG A 88 -5.14 -17.72 4.25
N HIS A 89 -5.54 -18.04 3.03
CA HIS A 89 -6.93 -17.83 2.55
C HIS A 89 -7.68 -19.13 2.25
N GLY A 90 -6.99 -20.27 2.23
CA GLY A 90 -7.57 -21.57 1.93
C GLY A 90 -7.78 -21.83 0.44
N HIS A 91 -8.02 -23.10 0.12
CA HIS A 91 -8.14 -23.55 -1.26
C HIS A 91 -9.33 -22.95 -2.02
N GLU A 92 -10.48 -22.77 -1.36
CA GLU A 92 -11.70 -22.26 -1.99
C GLU A 92 -11.52 -20.83 -2.53
N VAL A 93 -11.04 -19.91 -1.68
CA VAL A 93 -10.79 -18.51 -2.06
C VAL A 93 -9.75 -18.43 -3.16
N THR A 94 -8.63 -19.16 -3.03
CA THR A 94 -7.59 -19.16 -4.07
C THR A 94 -8.06 -19.77 -5.39
N ALA A 95 -8.97 -20.76 -5.37
CA ALA A 95 -9.57 -21.30 -6.58
C ALA A 95 -10.48 -20.27 -7.27
N GLN A 96 -11.23 -19.47 -6.51
CA GLN A 96 -12.01 -18.37 -7.06
C GLN A 96 -11.11 -17.34 -7.77
N TRP A 97 -9.98 -16.98 -7.15
CA TRP A 97 -9.03 -16.05 -7.77
C TRP A 97 -8.43 -16.60 -9.06
N ARG A 98 -8.08 -17.90 -9.09
CA ARG A 98 -7.64 -18.55 -10.33
C ARG A 98 -8.73 -18.53 -11.41
N GLY A 99 -9.99 -18.70 -11.04
CA GLY A 99 -11.11 -18.55 -11.97
C GLY A 99 -11.16 -17.16 -12.64
N TYR A 100 -10.84 -16.09 -11.89
CA TYR A 100 -10.72 -14.75 -12.48
C TYR A 100 -9.52 -14.62 -13.42
N VAL A 101 -8.39 -15.27 -13.10
CA VAL A 101 -7.21 -15.30 -13.98
C VAL A 101 -7.51 -16.04 -15.29
N GLU A 102 -8.14 -17.22 -15.21
CA GLU A 102 -8.52 -18.03 -16.38
C GLU A 102 -9.52 -17.33 -17.29
N ALA A 103 -10.42 -16.53 -16.70
CA ALA A 103 -11.40 -15.72 -17.44
C ALA A 103 -10.85 -14.37 -17.91
N GLU A 104 -9.59 -14.04 -17.61
CA GLU A 104 -8.98 -12.71 -17.82
C GLU A 104 -9.80 -11.55 -17.19
N ASP A 105 -10.54 -11.85 -16.11
CA ASP A 105 -11.35 -10.88 -15.35
C ASP A 105 -10.48 -10.17 -14.30
N TRP A 106 -9.51 -9.41 -14.79
CA TRP A 106 -8.53 -8.69 -13.97
C TRP A 106 -9.15 -7.71 -12.98
N PRO A 107 -10.20 -6.91 -13.34
CA PRO A 107 -10.84 -6.02 -12.39
C PRO A 107 -11.38 -6.76 -11.17
N ARG A 108 -12.05 -7.92 -11.36
CA ARG A 108 -12.53 -8.73 -10.24
C ARG A 108 -11.41 -9.32 -9.41
N LEU A 109 -10.33 -9.78 -10.05
CA LEU A 109 -9.18 -10.28 -9.30
C LEU A 109 -8.59 -9.19 -8.40
N VAL A 110 -8.39 -7.98 -8.95
CA VAL A 110 -7.83 -6.85 -8.21
C VAL A 110 -8.74 -6.46 -7.05
N GLU A 111 -10.05 -6.35 -7.29
CA GLU A 111 -11.04 -6.08 -6.23
C GLU A 111 -11.00 -7.14 -5.11
N ALA A 112 -10.94 -8.42 -5.48
CA ALA A 112 -10.85 -9.52 -4.53
C ALA A 112 -9.55 -9.46 -3.71
N LEU A 113 -8.41 -9.20 -4.35
CA LEU A 113 -7.13 -9.06 -3.65
C LEU A 113 -7.14 -7.87 -2.68
N ILE A 114 -7.65 -6.70 -3.09
CA ILE A 114 -7.77 -5.53 -2.22
C ILE A 114 -8.62 -5.89 -0.99
N SER A 115 -9.85 -6.34 -1.21
CA SER A 115 -10.85 -6.51 -0.15
C SER A 115 -10.57 -7.71 0.77
N GLN A 116 -10.02 -8.81 0.24
CA GLN A 116 -9.85 -10.05 0.99
C GLN A 116 -8.43 -10.22 1.54
N HIS A 117 -7.41 -9.62 0.91
CA HIS A 117 -6.02 -9.75 1.36
C HIS A 117 -5.45 -8.48 1.98
N TYR A 118 -5.53 -7.35 1.28
CA TYR A 118 -4.86 -6.12 1.69
C TYR A 118 -5.64 -5.35 2.77
N ASP A 119 -6.92 -5.06 2.56
CA ASP A 119 -7.75 -4.29 3.50
C ASP A 119 -7.75 -4.92 4.92
N PRO A 120 -7.90 -6.25 5.11
CA PRO A 120 -7.81 -6.86 6.44
C PRO A 120 -6.41 -6.76 7.07
N ALA A 121 -5.35 -6.85 6.26
CA ALA A 121 -3.98 -6.74 6.73
C ALA A 121 -3.67 -5.31 7.23
N TYR A 122 -4.16 -4.29 6.51
CA TYR A 122 -4.03 -2.90 6.92
C TYR A 122 -4.90 -2.59 8.14
N ALA A 123 -6.15 -3.08 8.20
CA ALA A 123 -7.02 -2.88 9.36
C ALA A 123 -6.42 -3.43 10.66
N THR A 124 -5.74 -4.59 10.60
CA THR A 124 -5.07 -5.19 11.76
C THR A 124 -3.88 -4.34 12.24
N THR A 125 -3.20 -3.66 11.33
CA THR A 125 -2.02 -2.84 11.63
C THR A 125 -2.39 -1.45 12.11
N SER A 126 -3.40 -0.82 11.49
CA SER A 126 -3.92 0.50 11.86
C SER A 126 -4.81 0.47 13.11
N GLY A 127 -5.54 -0.63 13.34
CA GLY A 127 -6.44 -0.79 14.49
C GLY A 127 -5.72 -0.93 15.84
N ARG A 128 -4.43 -1.27 15.85
CA ARG A 128 -3.65 -1.49 17.10
C ARG A 128 -3.41 -0.23 17.93
N LYS A 129 -3.67 0.97 17.40
CA LYS A 129 -3.37 2.22 18.12
C LYS A 129 -4.55 2.95 18.73
N GLY A 130 -5.80 2.62 18.42
CA GLY A 130 -6.98 3.25 19.04
C GLY A 130 -7.03 4.79 18.99
N GLY A 131 -6.11 5.45 18.26
CA GLY A 131 -5.96 6.88 18.16
C GLY A 131 -6.55 7.39 16.85
N GLN A 132 -7.17 8.57 16.89
CA GLN A 132 -7.69 9.20 15.69
C GLN A 132 -6.54 9.69 14.80
N PRO A 133 -6.63 9.52 13.47
CA PRO A 133 -5.63 10.08 12.55
C PRO A 133 -5.65 11.61 12.60
N LEU A 134 -4.55 12.25 12.22
CA LEU A 134 -4.46 13.72 12.06
C LEU A 134 -5.51 14.25 11.08
N ALA A 135 -5.76 13.49 10.02
CA ALA A 135 -6.81 13.75 9.07
C ALA A 135 -7.24 12.46 8.38
N ARG A 136 -8.48 12.46 7.92
CA ARG A 136 -9.03 11.45 7.02
C ARG A 136 -9.49 12.15 5.76
N LEU A 137 -8.91 11.79 4.64
CA LEU A 137 -9.25 12.30 3.31
C LEU A 137 -9.97 11.19 2.55
N THR A 138 -10.95 11.55 1.75
CA THR A 138 -11.71 10.61 0.92
C THR A 138 -11.53 10.96 -0.55
N SER A 139 -11.49 9.96 -1.42
CA SER A 139 -11.46 10.19 -2.87
C SER A 139 -12.25 9.14 -3.63
N ASP A 140 -13.13 9.59 -4.52
CA ASP A 140 -13.89 8.71 -5.41
C ASP A 140 -13.14 8.39 -6.72
N ALA A 141 -11.97 9.01 -6.93
CA ALA A 141 -11.09 8.78 -8.06
C ALA A 141 -9.61 8.80 -7.63
N LEU A 142 -8.75 8.19 -8.43
CA LEU A 142 -7.29 8.19 -8.26
C LEU A 142 -6.62 8.43 -9.63
N ASP A 143 -7.16 9.34 -10.41
CA ASP A 143 -6.48 9.94 -11.55
C ASP A 143 -5.51 11.05 -11.10
N GLN A 144 -4.80 11.64 -12.05
CA GLN A 144 -3.79 12.66 -11.76
C GLN A 144 -4.39 13.87 -11.01
N ASP A 145 -5.57 14.35 -11.40
CA ASP A 145 -6.20 15.52 -10.80
C ASP A 145 -6.67 15.25 -9.36
N ALA A 146 -7.21 14.05 -9.12
CA ALA A 146 -7.59 13.61 -7.78
C ALA A 146 -6.35 13.48 -6.87
N ILE A 147 -5.26 12.90 -7.39
CA ILE A 147 -3.99 12.76 -6.65
C ILE A 147 -3.40 14.13 -6.30
N GLU A 148 -3.38 15.08 -7.24
CA GLU A 148 -2.91 16.45 -6.98
C GLU A 148 -3.79 17.19 -5.97
N THR A 149 -5.09 16.92 -5.98
CA THR A 149 -6.03 17.46 -4.99
C THR A 149 -5.76 16.90 -3.60
N LEU A 150 -5.57 15.58 -3.46
CA LEU A 150 -5.18 14.94 -2.20
C LEU A 150 -3.83 15.48 -1.70
N ALA A 151 -2.83 15.63 -2.56
CA ALA A 151 -1.51 16.15 -2.19
C ALA A 151 -1.59 17.59 -1.64
N ARG A 152 -2.43 18.45 -2.23
CA ARG A 152 -2.69 19.80 -1.72
C ARG A 152 -3.40 19.78 -0.37
N GLN A 153 -4.39 18.92 -0.20
CA GLN A 153 -5.09 18.75 1.07
C GLN A 153 -4.13 18.28 2.18
N ILE A 154 -3.25 17.32 1.89
CA ILE A 154 -2.21 16.84 2.81
C ILE A 154 -1.27 17.99 3.19
N SER A 155 -0.78 18.75 2.22
CA SER A 155 0.12 19.88 2.47
C SER A 155 -0.53 20.97 3.35
N ALA A 156 -1.84 21.19 3.17
CA ALA A 156 -2.60 22.16 3.95
C ALA A 156 -2.81 21.76 5.43
N ILE A 157 -2.67 20.47 5.78
CA ILE A 157 -2.70 20.01 7.18
C ILE A 157 -1.53 20.62 7.95
N PHE A 158 -0.33 20.58 7.37
CA PHE A 158 0.88 21.07 8.04
C PHE A 158 1.04 22.58 8.00
N SER A 159 0.40 23.28 7.06
CA SER A 159 0.42 24.75 7.02
C SER A 159 -0.38 25.39 8.16
N LYS A 160 -1.17 24.59 8.90
CA LYS A 160 -2.00 25.03 10.02
C LYS A 160 -1.42 24.65 11.40
N MET A 161 -0.27 23.99 11.43
CA MET A 161 0.47 23.59 12.63
C MET A 161 1.62 24.56 12.89
#